data_AF-A0A2J6RNG7-F1
#
_entry.id   AF-A0A2J6RNG7-F1
#
_cell.length_a   1.000
_cell.length_b   1.000
_cell.length_c   1.000
_cell.angle_alpha   90.00
_cell.angle_beta   90.00
_cell.angle_gamma   90.00
#
_symmetry.space_group_name_H-M   'P 1'
#
loop_
_entity.id
_entity.type
_entity.pdbx_description
1 polymer ?
#
loop_
_entity_poly.entity_id
_entity_poly.type
_entity_poly.pdbx_seq_one_letter_code
_entity_poly.pdbx_strand_id
1 'polypeptide(L)'
;MERGVPVILRAEWQENSDKPCDTGTSVSVMEKEWPQFDWSSVDPEFPTKTGLYAFTKDSLIQRGIAARKWLRDRPEKVIAVVSHSGFLRAGVSYRQYFNADFRIFEFGGGDDEIGGKLIEWELTEKKGGGLGKSWQGVWPMKEDDYPS
;
A
#
# COMPACT_ATOMS: atom_id res chain seq x y z
N MET A 1 3.30 -25.09 -15.62
CA MET A 1 3.50 -23.67 -15.30
C MET A 1 4.84 -23.56 -14.57
N GLU A 2 5.84 -22.95 -15.21
CA GLU A 2 7.08 -22.57 -14.52
C GLU A 2 6.69 -21.66 -13.34
N ARG A 3 7.22 -21.93 -12.14
CA ARG A 3 6.79 -21.27 -10.91
C ARG A 3 7.13 -19.78 -10.97
N GLY A 4 6.20 -18.97 -11.47
CA GLY A 4 6.28 -17.52 -11.47
C GLY A 4 6.21 -16.95 -10.06
N VAL A 5 6.47 -15.65 -9.93
CA VAL A 5 6.29 -14.93 -8.67
C VAL A 5 4.80 -14.94 -8.31
N PRO A 6 4.40 -15.44 -7.12
CA PRO A 6 3.00 -15.46 -6.73
C PRO A 6 2.45 -14.04 -6.60
N VAL A 7 1.24 -13.82 -7.12
CA VAL A 7 0.51 -12.55 -7.02
C VAL A 7 -0.62 -12.73 -6.01
N ILE A 8 -0.65 -11.89 -4.97
CA ILE A 8 -1.69 -11.90 -3.93
C ILE A 8 -2.43 -10.58 -4.02
N LEU A 9 -3.75 -10.66 -4.23
CA LEU A 9 -4.62 -9.49 -4.31
C LEU A 9 -5.16 -9.16 -2.92
N ARG A 10 -5.10 -7.90 -2.50
CA ARG A 10 -5.65 -7.47 -1.20
C ARG A 10 -6.27 -6.08 -1.27
N ALA A 11 -7.41 -5.92 -0.62
CA ALA A 11 -8.19 -4.68 -0.64
C ALA A 11 -7.49 -3.53 0.08
N GLU A 12 -6.61 -3.81 1.06
CA GLU A 12 -5.89 -2.79 1.81
C GLU A 12 -5.00 -1.89 0.94
N TRP A 13 -4.56 -2.38 -0.23
CA TRP A 13 -3.69 -1.67 -1.16
C TRP A 13 -4.39 -0.72 -2.11
N GLN A 14 -5.71 -0.54 -2.00
CA GLN A 14 -6.43 0.45 -2.77
C GLN A 14 -6.02 1.89 -2.40
N GLU A 15 -6.27 2.85 -3.30
CA GLU A 15 -5.99 4.26 -3.05
C GLU A 15 -6.75 4.80 -1.82
N ASN A 16 -6.23 5.86 -1.22
CA ASN A 16 -6.74 6.43 0.03
C ASN A 16 -8.09 7.13 -0.12
N SER A 17 -8.31 7.89 -1.20
CA SER A 17 -9.48 8.76 -1.33
C SER A 17 -10.73 8.04 -1.83
N ASP A 18 -11.89 8.64 -1.58
CA ASP A 18 -13.22 8.16 -2.00
C ASP A 18 -13.69 8.76 -3.32
N LYS A 19 -12.81 9.46 -4.04
CA LYS A 19 -13.13 9.98 -5.38
C LYS A 19 -13.47 8.83 -6.32
N PRO A 20 -14.35 9.04 -7.31
CA PRO A 20 -14.68 8.02 -8.30
C PRO A 20 -13.46 7.45 -9.04
N CYS A 21 -12.42 8.26 -9.30
CA CYS A 21 -11.18 7.82 -9.94
C CYS A 21 -10.29 6.93 -9.05
N ASP A 22 -10.47 7.00 -7.74
CA ASP A 22 -9.68 6.28 -6.73
C ASP A 22 -10.44 5.06 -6.19
N THR A 23 -11.66 4.83 -6.67
CA THR A 23 -12.53 3.72 -6.28
C THR A 23 -12.43 2.61 -7.34
N GLY A 24 -12.07 1.40 -6.90
CA GLY A 24 -11.89 0.27 -7.79
C GLY A 24 -13.18 -0.21 -8.45
N THR A 25 -13.04 -1.03 -9.48
CA THR A 25 -14.17 -1.79 -10.06
C THR A 25 -14.42 -3.06 -9.23
N SER A 26 -15.67 -3.53 -9.17
CA SER A 26 -16.05 -4.68 -8.35
C SER A 26 -15.32 -5.97 -8.75
N VAL A 27 -15.06 -6.84 -7.76
CA VAL A 27 -14.42 -8.15 -7.98
C VAL A 27 -15.12 -8.97 -9.05
N SER A 28 -16.46 -9.00 -9.07
CA SER A 28 -17.26 -9.75 -10.04
C SER A 28 -17.07 -9.34 -11.51
N VAL A 29 -16.56 -8.14 -11.76
CA VAL A 29 -16.21 -7.65 -13.10
C VAL A 29 -14.73 -7.92 -13.35
N MET A 30 -13.86 -7.55 -12.41
CA MET A 30 -12.42 -7.73 -12.53
C MET A 30 -12.01 -9.20 -12.68
N GLU A 31 -12.64 -10.12 -11.96
CA GLU A 31 -12.37 -11.56 -12.05
C GLU A 31 -12.64 -12.12 -13.46
N LYS A 32 -13.62 -11.57 -14.17
CA LYS A 32 -13.91 -11.96 -15.56
C LYS A 32 -12.86 -11.44 -16.53
N GLU A 33 -12.31 -10.26 -16.28
CA GLU A 33 -11.31 -9.62 -17.13
C GLU A 33 -9.89 -10.14 -16.87
N TRP A 34 -9.57 -10.48 -15.62
CA TRP A 34 -8.30 -11.06 -15.20
C TRP A 34 -8.48 -12.38 -14.43
N PRO A 35 -8.96 -13.44 -15.09
CA PRO A 35 -9.23 -14.73 -14.47
C PRO A 35 -7.97 -15.51 -14.05
N GLN A 36 -6.78 -15.05 -14.46
CA GLN A 36 -5.51 -15.66 -14.09
C GLN A 36 -5.10 -15.40 -12.64
N PHE A 37 -5.74 -14.46 -11.94
CA PHE A 37 -5.44 -14.16 -10.54
C PHE A 37 -6.45 -14.81 -9.61
N ASP A 38 -6.00 -15.11 -8.39
CA ASP A 38 -6.88 -15.60 -7.33
C ASP A 38 -7.54 -14.42 -6.61
N TRP A 39 -8.81 -14.19 -6.93
CA TRP A 39 -9.64 -13.13 -6.36
C TRP A 39 -10.28 -13.53 -5.02
N SER A 40 -10.22 -14.80 -4.61
CA SER A 40 -10.90 -15.30 -3.40
C SER A 40 -10.34 -14.71 -2.10
N SER A 41 -9.11 -14.18 -2.16
CA SER A 41 -8.44 -13.54 -1.02
C SER A 41 -8.74 -12.05 -0.88
N VAL A 42 -9.43 -11.45 -1.86
CA VAL A 42 -9.84 -10.04 -1.79
C VAL A 42 -11.03 -9.93 -0.84
N ASP A 43 -10.94 -9.01 0.13
CA ASP A 43 -12.03 -8.69 1.03
C ASP A 43 -13.30 -8.35 0.23
N PRO A 44 -14.45 -9.03 0.46
CA PRO A 44 -15.71 -8.75 -0.23
C PRO A 44 -16.21 -7.30 -0.08
N GLU A 45 -15.74 -6.57 0.93
CA GLU A 45 -16.01 -5.13 1.08
C GLU A 45 -15.33 -4.29 -0.01
N PHE A 46 -14.34 -4.81 -0.75
CA PHE A 46 -13.77 -4.12 -1.90
C PHE A 46 -14.83 -3.93 -3.00
N PRO A 47 -14.96 -2.73 -3.62
CA PRO A 47 -14.06 -1.58 -3.57
C PRO A 47 -14.55 -0.44 -2.66
N THR A 48 -15.33 -0.74 -1.61
CA THR A 48 -15.91 0.30 -0.75
C THR A 48 -14.85 1.19 -0.11
N LYS A 49 -15.30 2.38 0.30
CA LYS A 49 -14.50 3.40 0.99
C LYS A 49 -15.09 3.66 2.38
N THR A 50 -15.39 2.57 3.10
CA THR A 50 -16.04 2.56 4.42
C THR A 50 -15.24 1.68 5.38
N GLY A 51 -15.52 1.79 6.69
CA GLY A 51 -14.83 0.99 7.71
C GLY A 51 -13.30 1.15 7.66
N LEU A 52 -12.57 0.05 7.61
CA LEU A 52 -11.10 0.04 7.47
C LEU A 52 -10.64 0.74 6.17
N TYR A 53 -11.49 0.74 5.14
CA TYR A 53 -11.20 1.29 3.83
C TYR A 53 -11.56 2.77 3.68
N ALA A 54 -12.16 3.38 4.71
CA ALA A 54 -12.62 4.76 4.66
C ALA A 54 -11.48 5.77 4.46
N PHE A 55 -11.81 6.87 3.78
CA PHE A 55 -10.90 7.99 3.60
C PHE A 55 -10.94 8.89 4.85
N THR A 56 -10.48 8.38 5.99
CA THR A 56 -10.38 9.13 7.26
C THR A 56 -9.01 8.91 7.87
N LYS A 57 -8.57 9.82 8.74
CA LYS A 57 -7.29 9.70 9.45
C LYS A 57 -7.12 8.33 10.12
N ASP A 58 -8.11 7.94 10.92
CA ASP A 58 -8.05 6.72 11.72
C ASP A 58 -8.05 5.48 10.83
N SER A 59 -8.92 5.43 9.81
CA SER A 59 -8.96 4.30 8.88
C SER A 59 -7.66 4.18 8.08
N LEU A 60 -7.04 5.29 7.63
CA LEU A 60 -5.76 5.26 6.94
C LEU A 60 -4.62 4.75 7.84
N ILE A 61 -4.58 5.18 9.11
CA ILE A 61 -3.60 4.70 10.10
C ILE A 61 -3.80 3.20 10.35
N GLN A 62 -5.02 2.77 10.65
CA GLN A 62 -5.31 1.37 10.96
C GLN A 62 -5.07 0.45 9.75
N ARG A 63 -5.46 0.87 8.55
CA ARG A 63 -5.21 0.14 7.30
C ARG A 63 -3.71 0.02 7.01
N GLY A 64 -2.96 1.09 7.24
CA GLY A 64 -1.51 1.10 7.16
C GLY A 64 -0.82 0.14 8.14
N ILE A 65 -1.30 0.09 9.38
CA ILE A 65 -0.83 -0.87 10.39
C ILE A 65 -1.14 -2.30 9.97
N ALA A 66 -2.38 -2.59 9.55
CA ALA A 66 -2.81 -3.92 9.10
C ALA A 66 -1.98 -4.40 7.90
N ALA A 67 -1.77 -3.52 6.91
CA ALA A 67 -0.95 -3.82 5.73
C ALA A 67 0.50 -4.16 6.10
N ARG A 68 1.13 -3.36 6.98
CA ARG A 68 2.52 -3.59 7.41
C ARG A 68 2.67 -4.83 8.30
N LYS A 69 1.74 -5.08 9.24
CA LYS A 69 1.72 -6.34 10.02
C LYS A 69 1.67 -7.55 9.09
N TRP A 70 0.76 -7.53 8.12
CA TRP A 70 0.64 -8.62 7.17
C TRP A 70 1.92 -8.83 6.36
N LEU A 71 2.54 -7.76 5.85
CA LEU A 71 3.81 -7.84 5.11
C LEU A 71 4.95 -8.40 5.97
N ARG A 72 5.08 -7.96 7.22
CA ARG A 72 6.14 -8.39 8.12
C ARG A 72 6.02 -9.88 8.46
N ASP A 73 4.79 -10.37 8.61
CA ASP A 73 4.52 -11.75 9.02
C ASP A 73 4.59 -12.74 7.83
N ARG A 74 4.93 -12.25 6.62
CA ARG A 74 5.14 -13.07 5.43
C ARG A 74 6.45 -13.85 5.48
N PRO A 75 6.49 -15.08 4.93
CA PRO A 75 7.72 -15.86 4.83
C PRO A 75 8.65 -15.41 3.68
N GLU A 76 8.17 -14.62 2.72
CA GLU A 76 8.97 -14.15 1.59
C GLU A 76 10.05 -13.15 2.02
N LYS A 77 11.27 -13.34 1.52
CA LYS A 77 12.39 -12.42 1.80
C LYS A 77 12.27 -11.06 1.12
N VAL A 78 11.60 -11.03 -0.04
CA VAL A 78 11.41 -9.82 -0.85
C VAL A 78 9.97 -9.84 -1.37
N ILE A 79 9.25 -8.75 -1.13
CA ILE A 79 7.87 -8.56 -1.55
C ILE A 79 7.80 -7.26 -2.33
N ALA A 80 7.23 -7.31 -3.53
CA ALA A 80 6.89 -6.12 -4.30
C ALA A 80 5.42 -5.75 -4.04
N VAL A 81 5.18 -4.53 -3.57
CA VAL A 81 3.83 -3.98 -3.42
C VAL A 81 3.57 -3.00 -4.55
N VAL A 82 2.50 -3.23 -5.31
CA VAL A 82 2.02 -2.32 -6.35
C VAL A 82 0.75 -1.68 -5.83
N SER A 83 0.77 -0.36 -5.66
CA SER A 83 -0.32 0.42 -5.09
C SER A 83 -0.19 1.89 -5.53
N HIS A 84 -1.03 2.75 -4.99
CA HIS A 84 -1.10 4.15 -5.35
C HIS A 84 -0.35 5.06 -4.36
N SER A 85 0.09 6.21 -4.86
CA SER A 85 0.94 7.13 -4.09
C SER A 85 0.28 7.66 -2.82
N GLY A 86 -1.03 7.91 -2.84
CA GLY A 86 -1.75 8.49 -1.71
C GLY A 86 -1.71 7.56 -0.50
N PHE A 87 -2.12 6.31 -0.68
CA PHE A 87 -2.09 5.31 0.37
C PHE A 87 -0.66 4.91 0.79
N LEU A 88 0.25 4.69 -0.16
CA LEU A 88 1.64 4.33 0.17
C LEU A 88 2.32 5.40 1.03
N ARG A 89 2.11 6.69 0.72
CA ARG A 89 2.63 7.78 1.56
C ARG A 89 1.89 7.84 2.89
N ALA A 90 0.58 7.98 2.87
CA ALA A 90 -0.18 8.37 4.07
C ALA A 90 -0.35 7.22 5.08
N GLY A 91 -0.49 5.98 4.61
CA GLY A 91 -0.73 4.81 5.45
C GLY A 91 0.51 3.95 5.71
N VAL A 92 1.46 3.89 4.76
CA VAL A 92 2.49 2.83 4.78
C VAL A 92 3.87 3.36 5.16
N SER A 93 4.47 4.23 4.34
CA SER A 93 5.90 4.54 4.43
C SER A 93 6.24 6.00 4.74
N TYR A 94 5.27 6.91 4.63
CA TYR A 94 5.49 8.35 4.75
C TYR A 94 6.57 8.86 3.77
N ARG A 95 6.66 8.27 2.58
CA ARG A 95 7.51 8.73 1.47
C ARG A 95 6.65 9.14 0.29
N GLN A 96 7.12 10.09 -0.51
CA GLN A 96 6.46 10.45 -1.77
C GLN A 96 6.76 9.43 -2.87
N TYR A 97 5.77 9.19 -3.74
CA TYR A 97 5.85 8.30 -4.89
C TYR A 97 5.30 9.00 -6.12
N PHE A 98 6.15 9.31 -7.08
CA PHE A 98 5.74 9.79 -8.39
C PHE A 98 5.48 8.59 -9.32
N ASN A 99 4.76 8.81 -10.41
CA ASN A 99 4.32 7.73 -11.30
C ASN A 99 5.46 6.81 -11.74
N ALA A 100 5.28 5.51 -11.48
CA ALA A 100 6.22 4.43 -11.76
C ALA A 100 7.57 4.50 -11.03
N ASP A 101 7.72 5.35 -10.01
CA ASP A 101 8.85 5.31 -9.09
C ASP A 101 8.63 4.27 -7.98
N PHE A 102 9.70 3.89 -7.28
CA PHE A 102 9.65 2.88 -6.23
C PHE A 102 10.58 3.20 -5.06
N ARG A 103 10.32 2.55 -3.94
CA ARG A 103 11.08 2.67 -2.69
C ARG A 103 11.39 1.27 -2.18
N ILE A 104 12.56 1.08 -1.59
CA ILE A 104 12.94 -0.20 -0.98
C ILE A 104 13.04 0.01 0.52
N PHE A 105 12.42 -0.89 1.30
CA PHE A 105 12.45 -0.85 2.76
C PHE A 105 12.80 -2.22 3.33
N GLU A 106 13.39 -2.19 4.52
CA GLU A 106 13.45 -3.33 5.43
C GLU A 106 12.62 -3.04 6.69
N PHE A 107 12.10 -4.11 7.31
CA PHE A 107 11.56 -4.01 8.65
C PHE A 107 12.73 -3.94 9.65
N GLY A 108 12.83 -2.82 10.34
CA GLY A 108 13.72 -2.65 11.48
C GLY A 108 13.10 -3.23 12.76
N GLY A 109 13.91 -3.30 13.83
CA GLY A 109 13.41 -3.69 15.15
C GLY A 109 12.51 -2.63 15.79
N GLY A 110 11.45 -3.10 16.47
CA GLY A 110 10.51 -2.26 17.21
C GLY A 110 9.22 -1.92 16.45
N ASP A 111 8.31 -1.25 17.13
CA ASP A 111 7.00 -0.83 16.61
C ASP A 111 6.10 -1.99 16.15
N ASP A 112 6.33 -3.21 16.65
CA ASP A 112 5.64 -4.40 16.16
C ASP A 112 4.12 -4.35 16.30
N GLU A 113 3.64 -3.75 17.40
CA GLU A 113 2.22 -3.53 17.67
C GLU A 113 1.54 -2.60 16.65
N ILE A 114 2.31 -1.74 15.98
CA ILE A 114 1.84 -0.79 14.97
C ILE A 114 2.36 -1.12 13.57
N GLY A 115 2.68 -2.40 13.33
CA GLY A 115 3.06 -2.91 12.00
C GLY A 115 4.54 -2.89 11.70
N GLY A 116 5.39 -2.53 12.65
CA GLY A 116 6.83 -2.54 12.49
C GLY A 116 7.36 -1.28 11.80
N LYS A 117 8.61 -0.96 12.13
CA LYS A 117 9.34 0.19 11.60
C LYS A 117 9.89 -0.11 10.22
N LEU A 118 9.58 0.73 9.23
CA LEU A 118 10.20 0.65 7.90
C LEU A 118 11.47 1.50 7.85
N ILE A 119 12.57 0.90 7.40
CA ILE A 119 13.86 1.56 7.17
C ILE A 119 14.11 1.57 5.67
N GLU A 120 14.11 2.75 5.05
CA GLU A 120 14.36 2.89 3.62
C GLU A 120 15.83 2.60 3.31
N TRP A 121 16.09 1.90 2.21
CA TRP A 121 17.45 1.72 1.72
C TRP A 121 18.03 3.05 1.23
N GLU A 122 19.31 3.27 1.56
CA GLU A 122 20.06 4.47 1.13
C GLU A 122 19.97 4.70 -0.39
N LEU A 123 19.95 3.62 -1.17
CA LEU A 123 19.82 3.62 -2.62
C LEU A 123 18.62 4.44 -3.12
N THR A 124 17.45 4.29 -2.49
CA THR A 124 16.23 5.00 -2.87
C THR A 124 16.05 6.28 -2.06
N GLU A 125 16.47 6.30 -0.81
CA GLU A 125 16.34 7.46 0.07
C GLU A 125 17.08 8.68 -0.50
N LYS A 126 18.36 8.51 -0.87
CA LYS A 126 19.22 9.61 -1.36
C LYS A 126 18.79 10.19 -2.71
N LYS A 127 17.94 9.48 -3.45
CA LYS A 127 17.49 9.88 -4.79
C LYS A 127 16.05 10.34 -4.81
N GLY A 128 15.29 10.11 -3.74
CA GLY A 128 13.84 10.32 -3.78
C GLY A 128 13.13 9.22 -4.57
N GLY A 129 13.65 8.01 -4.55
CA GLY A 129 13.10 6.85 -5.24
C GLY A 129 14.13 6.15 -6.12
N GLY A 130 13.84 4.91 -6.51
CA GLY A 130 14.73 4.11 -7.35
C GLY A 130 14.95 4.69 -8.75
N LEU A 131 13.98 5.44 -9.27
CA LEU A 131 14.11 6.22 -10.50
C LEU A 131 14.51 7.68 -10.26
N GLY A 132 14.59 8.10 -9.00
CA GLY A 132 14.91 9.47 -8.59
C GLY A 132 13.87 10.50 -9.05
N LYS A 133 12.61 10.10 -9.20
CA LYS A 133 11.53 10.98 -9.69
C LYS A 133 10.76 11.64 -8.55
N SER A 134 10.67 10.97 -7.40
CA SER A 134 9.90 11.46 -6.26
C SER A 134 10.74 12.35 -5.36
N TRP A 135 10.10 13.05 -4.43
CA TRP A 135 10.82 13.90 -3.48
C TRP A 135 11.48 13.09 -2.36
N GLN A 136 12.59 13.61 -1.85
CA GLN A 136 13.29 13.07 -0.69
C GLN A 136 12.55 13.43 0.61
N GLY A 137 12.88 12.71 1.69
CA GLY A 137 12.42 13.01 3.04
C GLY A 137 11.16 12.26 3.50
N VAL A 138 10.77 12.55 4.74
CA VAL A 138 9.62 11.96 5.43
C VAL A 138 8.43 12.91 5.37
N TRP A 139 7.27 12.39 4.98
CA TRP A 139 6.04 13.15 4.76
C TRP A 139 4.90 12.53 5.57
N PRO A 140 4.85 12.78 6.90
CA PRO A 140 3.76 12.32 7.74
C PRO A 140 2.41 12.86 7.24
N MET A 141 1.35 12.18 7.63
CA MET A 141 -0.01 12.62 7.34
C MET A 141 -0.29 13.97 8.02
N LYS A 142 -0.93 14.88 7.29
CA LYS A 142 -1.35 16.20 7.75
C LYS A 142 -2.87 16.30 7.80
N GLU A 143 -3.41 17.34 8.42
CA GLU A 143 -4.86 17.54 8.55
C GLU A 143 -5.57 17.75 7.21
N ASP A 144 -4.87 18.20 6.17
CA ASP A 144 -5.37 18.37 4.81
C ASP A 144 -5.29 17.10 3.94
N ASP A 145 -4.75 15.99 4.47
CA ASP A 145 -4.62 14.72 3.76
C ASP A 145 -5.89 13.85 3.81
N TYR A 146 -6.88 14.24 4.60
CA TYR A 146 -8.16 13.55 4.75
C TYR A 146 -9.30 14.58 4.92
N PRO A 147 -10.56 14.22 4.64
CA PRO A 147 -11.70 15.07 4.91
C PRO A 147 -11.79 15.40 6.41
N SER A 148 -12.09 16.66 6.70
CA SER A 148 -12.32 17.18 8.06
C SER A 148 -13.52 16.55 8.74
#